data_AF-D6TE06-F1
#
_entry.id   AF-D6TE06-F1
#
_cell.length_a   1.000
_cell.length_b   1.000
_cell.length_c   1.000
_cell.angle_alpha   90.00
_cell.angle_beta   90.00
_cell.angle_gamma   90.00
#
_symmetry.space_group_name_H-M   'P 1'
#
loop_
_entity.id
_entity.type
_entity.pdbx_description
1 polymer ?
#
loop_
_entity_poly.entity_id
_entity_poly.type
_entity_poly.pdbx_seq_one_letter_code
_entity_poly.pdbx_strand_id
1 'polypeptide(L)' 'MCVSCGCGKVNDNHGDSRNITQSDIVTAAQAAGITPEQAAQNLMDTCQQMSSGSQKQSPRNTNTRER' A
#
# COMPACT_ATOMS: atom_id res chain seq x y z
N MET A 1 6.81 2.88 14.40
CA MET A 1 5.60 3.20 13.66
C MET A 1 4.80 1.95 13.39
N CYS A 2 3.76 1.69 14.19
CA CYS A 2 2.50 1.38 13.55
C CYS A 2 2.32 2.50 12.52
N VAL A 3 2.37 2.16 11.23
CA VAL A 3 2.22 3.13 10.15
C VAL A 3 0.87 3.86 10.31
N SER A 4 -0.09 3.19 10.96
CA SER A 4 -1.39 3.73 11.35
C SER A 4 -1.37 4.72 12.53
N CYS A 5 -0.46 4.60 13.51
CA CYS A 5 -0.53 5.33 14.79
C CYS A 5 0.59 6.38 14.98
N GLY A 6 1.74 6.22 14.33
CA GLY A 6 2.84 7.21 14.42
C GLY A 6 3.63 7.20 15.75
N CYS A 7 3.26 6.40 16.74
CA CYS A 7 3.81 6.38 18.10
C CYS A 7 5.26 5.87 18.26
N GLY A 8 6.01 5.67 17.17
CA GLY A 8 7.39 5.18 17.22
C GLY A 8 7.56 3.66 17.41
N LYS A 9 6.59 2.93 17.98
CA LYS A 9 6.65 1.46 18.12
C LYS A 9 6.36 0.74 16.80
N VAL A 10 7.37 0.27 16.08
CA VAL A 10 7.24 -0.22 14.68
C VAL A 10 6.54 -1.56 14.50
N ASN A 11 6.65 -2.47 15.47
CA ASN A 11 6.08 -3.82 15.38
C ASN A 11 4.93 -4.07 16.38
N ASP A 12 4.51 -3.05 17.12
CA ASP A 12 3.44 -3.16 18.12
C ASP A 12 2.11 -2.82 17.44
N ASN A 13 1.21 -3.79 17.30
CA ASN A 13 -0.12 -3.58 16.74
C ASN A 13 -1.13 -3.05 17.78
N HIS A 14 -0.71 -2.79 19.01
CA HIS A 14 -1.54 -2.28 20.11
C HIS A 14 -2.81 -3.12 20.39
N GLY A 15 -2.76 -4.42 20.09
CA GLY A 15 -3.88 -5.33 20.30
C GLY A 15 -4.94 -5.34 19.19
N ASP A 16 -4.73 -4.59 18.10
CA ASP A 16 -5.61 -4.61 16.93
C ASP A 16 -4.83 -5.06 15.68
N SER A 17 -5.22 -6.21 15.14
CA SER A 17 -4.57 -6.81 13.96
C SER A 17 -4.75 -6.02 12.67
N ARG A 18 -5.62 -5.00 12.65
CA ARG A 18 -5.83 -4.14 11.48
C ARG A 18 -4.77 -3.05 11.35
N ASN A 19 -3.96 -2.84 12.39
CA ASN A 19 -2.90 -1.85 12.36
C ASN A 19 -1.74 -2.31 11.49
N ILE A 20 -1.30 -1.44 10.58
CA ILE A 20 -0.14 -1.71 9.72
C ILE A 20 1.13 -1.53 10.54
N THR A 21 1.90 -2.59 10.64
CA THR A 21 3.19 -2.65 11.31
C THR A 21 4.34 -2.65 10.29
N GLN A 22 5.57 -2.51 10.78
CA GLN A 22 6.77 -2.69 9.95
C GLN A 22 6.86 -4.10 9.36
N SER A 23 6.34 -5.11 10.07
CA SER A 23 6.32 -6.49 9.56
C SER A 23 5.46 -6.60 8.30
N ASP A 24 4.31 -5.91 8.26
CA ASP A 24 3.44 -5.88 7.08
C ASP A 24 4.14 -5.23 5.87
N ILE A 25 4.88 -4.14 6.10
CA ILE A 25 5.67 -3.47 5.04
C ILE A 25 6.77 -4.40 4.51
N VAL A 26 7.48 -5.12 5.40
CA VAL A 26 8.53 -6.05 5.00
C VAL A 26 7.96 -7.21 4.19
N THR A 27 6.85 -7.81 4.64
CA THR A 27 6.20 -8.90 3.90
C THR A 27 5.68 -8.45 2.55
N ALA A 28 5.08 -7.25 2.46
CA ALA A 28 4.64 -6.67 1.20
C ALA A 28 5.83 -6.42 0.24
N ALA A 29 6.93 -5.88 0.75
CA ALA A 29 8.15 -5.64 -0.02
C ALA A 29 8.74 -6.94 -0.58
N GLN A 30 8.80 -7.99 0.24
CA GLN A 30 9.26 -9.32 -0.18
C GLN A 30 8.36 -9.91 -1.28
N ALA A 31 7.04 -9.84 -1.11
CA ALA A 31 6.09 -10.35 -2.10
C ALA A 31 6.19 -9.62 -3.45
N ALA A 32 6.53 -8.32 -3.43
CA ALA A 32 6.68 -7.49 -4.62
C ALA A 32 8.11 -7.45 -5.20
N GLY A 33 9.11 -8.03 -4.51
CA GLY A 33 10.51 -8.00 -4.95
C GLY A 33 11.16 -6.61 -4.89
N ILE A 34 10.74 -5.76 -3.95
CA ILE A 34 11.25 -4.39 -3.76
C ILE A 34 11.79 -4.18 -2.34
N THR A 35 12.37 -3.02 -2.05
CA THR A 35 12.82 -2.70 -0.68
C THR A 35 11.64 -2.26 0.22
N PRO A 36 11.74 -2.43 1.55
CA PRO A 36 10.74 -1.93 2.49
C PRO A 36 10.46 -0.44 2.34
N GLU A 37 11.49 0.37 2.05
CA GLU A 37 11.36 1.80 1.82
C GLU A 37 10.52 2.10 0.57
N GLN A 38 10.75 1.37 -0.52
CA GLN A 38 9.97 1.51 -1.75
C GLN A 38 8.50 1.09 -1.53
N ALA A 39 8.26 0.03 -0.74
CA ALA A 39 6.90 -0.40 -0.40
C ALA A 39 6.16 0.69 0.42
N ALA A 40 6.84 1.30 1.39
CA ALA A 40 6.30 2.41 2.17
C ALA A 40 6.00 3.64 1.30
N GLN A 41 6.90 3.98 0.36
CA GLN A 41 6.69 5.08 -0.59
C GLN A 41 5.46 4.84 -1.48
N ASN A 42 5.35 3.65 -2.07
CA ASN A 42 4.21 3.28 -2.91
C ASN A 42 2.87 3.38 -2.15
N LEU A 43 2.86 3.00 -0.86
CA LEU A 43 1.69 3.13 0.01
C LEU A 43 1.30 4.61 0.18
N MET A 44 2.26 5.48 0.49
CA MET A 44 2.01 6.92 0.63
C MET A 44 1.48 7.53 -0.68
N ASP A 45 2.12 7.22 -1.82
CA ASP A 45 1.71 7.73 -3.13
C ASP A 45 0.28 7.30 -3.48
N THR A 46 -0.06 6.03 -3.20
CA THR A 46 -1.41 5.49 -3.43
C THR A 46 -2.44 6.17 -2.53
N CYS A 47 -2.13 6.37 -1.24
CA CYS A 47 -2.99 7.09 -0.30
C CYS A 47 -3.27 8.53 -0.77
N GLN A 48 -2.24 9.24 -1.23
CA GLN A 48 -2.38 10.60 -1.77
C GLN A 48 -3.25 10.64 -3.03
N GLN A 49 -3.09 9.67 -3.94
CA GLN A 49 -3.92 9.54 -5.14
C GLN A 49 -5.39 9.29 -4.79
N MET A 50 -5.66 8.48 -3.76
CA MET A 50 -7.02 8.25 -3.28
C MET A 50 -7.66 9.53 -2.70
N SER A 51 -6.89 10.32 -1.95
CA SER A 51 -7.39 11.59 -1.36
C SER A 51 -7.62 12.70 -2.39
N SER A 52 -6.92 12.67 -3.52
CA SER A 52 -6.98 13.73 -4.55
C SER A 52 -8.01 13.46 -5.66
N GLY A 53 -8.89 12.46 -5.49
CA GLY A 53 -10.14 12.33 -6.25
C GLY A 53 -10.01 12.16 -7.77
N SER A 54 -8.80 11.89 -8.29
CA SER A 54 -8.55 11.73 -9.72
C SER A 54 -8.33 10.25 -10.05
N GLN A 55 -9.41 9.48 -9.95
CA GLN A 55 -9.45 8.08 -10.37
C GLN A 55 -9.37 7.99 -11.91
N LYS A 56 -8.18 8.18 -12.48
CA LYS A 56 -7.88 7.71 -13.85
C LYS A 56 -7.53 6.23 -13.80
N GLN A 57 -8.46 5.39 -13.35
CA GLN A 57 -8.46 4.01 -13.80
C GLN A 57 -8.95 4.04 -15.25
N SER A 58 -8.01 4.03 -16.20
CA SER A 58 -8.33 3.79 -17.60
C SER A 58 -9.26 2.56 -17.69
N PRO A 59 -10.39 2.64 -18.41
CA PRO A 59 -11.18 1.46 -18.69
C PRO A 59 -10.27 0.48 -19.44
N ARG A 60 -10.19 -0.74 -18.91
CA ARG A 60 -9.62 -1.90 -19.62
C ARG A 60 -10.35 -1.99 -20.96
N ASN A 61 -9.69 -1.56 -22.03
CA ASN A 61 -10.18 -1.71 -23.40
C ASN A 61 -10.09 -3.20 -23.76
N THR A 62 -11.16 -3.97 -23.50
CA THR A 62 -11.33 -5.30 -24.11
C THR A 62 -11.80 -5.11 -25.55
N ASN A 63 -10.89 -4.64 -26.41
CA ASN A 63 -11.07 -4.72 -27.86
C ASN A 63 -10.69 -6.14 -28.29
N THR A 64 -11.61 -7.08 -28.08
CA THR A 64 -11.59 -8.37 -28.79
C THR A 64 -12.62 -8.28 -29.90
N ARG A 65 -12.19 -7.73 -31.04
CA ARG A 65 -12.92 -7.76 -32.31
C ARG A 65 -13.02 -9.21 -32.81
N GLU A 66 -14.25 -9.60 -33.12
CA GLU A 66 -14.68 -10.33 -34.32
C GLU A 66 -13.84 -11.54 -34.78
N ARG A 67 -14.40 -12.74 -34.60
CA ARG A 67 -14.88 -13.59 -35.71
C ARG A 67 -15.79 -14.70 -35.21
#